data_AF-A0A0C3C8V0-F1
#
_entry.id   AF-A0A0C3C8V0-F1
#
_cell.length_a   1.000
_cell.length_b   1.000
_cell.length_c   1.000
_cell.angle_alpha   90.00
_cell.angle_beta   90.00
_cell.angle_gamma   90.00
#
_symmetry.space_group_name_H-M   'P 1'
#
loop_
_entity.id
_entity.type
_entity.pdbx_description
1 polymer ?
#
loop_
_entity_poly.entity_id
_entity_poly.type
_entity_poly.pdbx_seq_one_letter_code
_entity_poly.pdbx_strand_id
1 'polypeptide(L)'
;MEIIHESDNRDQELRVTFYPDLFLQRRIWVLNILRRENITRVLDVGCGEGQLLAVLCQPAPWLKAPPESVLEASQSPDESQPPTPIYNDEDTPNLHIVELHGLDVSSDDLAFAIESTAPPKEEVEIPSPGYRSFSSGVQRWEELVAKVWKGGLERINEEFVDIECIVSMEVIEHLPPEILPAFAPMLLGVYHPRILLVTTPSYTFNARFTAPDAPKSARSGFPDPTGRTDRIFRHDDHKFEWTREEFVAWCEETAKEWGYAVEQTSIGHAQQEDAWGRDDELQGASSVACFRRLEEFDNKAREEKGRATIKGLSLNSEPHEALAVSRHLPNPAFMKPRSLQEIAACVKWKMEEYREAFMRVEELWFEKEISILCGGWIEMLVRAVEESPDLNLKRNQATKKRSMWSIELVGGAESSINPYATDGDNSTDDIPSDWTPGEGPYGGWDEEESTGAEEGDVSADTSDADGDDESDGGGTRWRQGSAWNSSTAETSDGHWGEDWGQLDNAWGDVPPSALSSTAGWDGDESDDTTS
;
A
#
# COMPACT_ATOMS: atom_id res chain seq x y z
N MET A 1 11.68 21.37 -44.05
CA MET A 1 11.27 22.55 -43.26
C MET A 1 9.75 22.49 -43.21
N GLU A 2 9.25 21.54 -42.42
CA GLU A 2 7.81 21.42 -42.16
C GLU A 2 7.51 22.38 -41.02
N ILE A 3 6.61 23.30 -41.31
CA ILE A 3 6.06 24.26 -40.37
C ILE A 3 5.04 23.46 -39.55
N ILE A 4 5.40 23.08 -38.34
CA ILE A 4 4.45 22.55 -37.36
C ILE A 4 3.48 23.70 -37.05
N HIS A 5 2.19 23.47 -37.28
CA HIS A 5 1.12 24.42 -37.00
C HIS A 5 1.05 24.70 -35.49
N GLU A 6 1.49 25.89 -35.08
CA GLU A 6 1.70 26.31 -33.69
C GLU A 6 0.48 27.07 -33.12
N SER A 7 -0.76 26.75 -33.53
CA SER A 7 -1.88 27.69 -33.36
C SER A 7 -3.21 27.22 -32.78
N ASP A 8 -3.36 26.04 -32.16
CA ASP A 8 -4.69 25.63 -31.64
C ASP A 8 -4.78 25.21 -30.16
N ASN A 9 -3.71 25.28 -29.37
CA ASN A 9 -3.71 24.70 -28.01
C ASN A 9 -3.47 25.70 -26.85
N ARG A 10 -3.77 26.99 -27.03
CA ARG A 10 -3.49 28.04 -26.01
C ARG A 10 -4.60 28.21 -24.97
N ASP A 11 -5.81 27.76 -25.29
CA ASP A 11 -6.99 27.88 -24.44
C ASP A 11 -7.34 26.56 -23.72
N GLN A 12 -6.51 25.53 -23.85
CA GLN A 12 -6.72 24.19 -23.28
C GLN A 12 -5.68 23.85 -22.23
N GLU A 13 -6.08 22.99 -21.29
CA GLU A 13 -5.20 22.46 -20.26
C GLU A 13 -4.24 21.42 -20.86
N LEU A 14 -2.97 21.50 -20.48
CA LEU A 14 -1.92 20.59 -20.91
C LEU A 14 -2.02 19.29 -20.12
N ARG A 15 -1.90 18.16 -20.83
CA ARG A 15 -1.82 16.85 -20.19
C ARG A 15 -0.53 16.74 -19.38
N VAL A 16 -0.68 16.48 -18.08
CA VAL A 16 0.41 16.22 -17.13
C VAL A 16 0.13 14.89 -16.45
N THR A 17 1.03 13.93 -16.59
CA THR A 17 0.94 12.62 -15.93
C THR A 17 2.19 12.35 -15.09
N PHE A 18 2.04 11.45 -14.11
CA PHE A 18 3.10 11.05 -13.19
C PHE A 18 3.31 9.54 -13.30
N TYR A 19 4.56 9.08 -13.19
CA TYR A 19 4.83 7.64 -13.06
C TYR A 19 5.93 7.37 -12.03
N PRO A 20 5.65 6.55 -10.99
CA PRO A 20 4.30 6.07 -10.62
C PRO A 20 3.35 7.24 -10.26
N ASP A 21 2.08 6.96 -10.01
CA ASP A 21 1.09 7.98 -9.66
C ASP A 21 1.53 8.81 -8.45
N LEU A 22 1.08 10.07 -8.40
CA LEU A 22 1.56 11.04 -7.43
C LEU A 22 1.32 10.58 -5.97
N PHE A 23 0.16 10.00 -5.68
CA PHE A 23 -0.15 9.48 -4.34
C PHE A 23 0.82 8.34 -3.94
N LEU A 24 1.23 7.51 -4.91
CA LEU A 24 2.18 6.43 -4.68
C LEU A 24 3.59 6.98 -4.48
N GLN A 25 3.99 8.02 -5.23
CA GLN A 25 5.25 8.72 -4.99
C GLN A 25 5.32 9.31 -3.57
N ARG A 26 4.23 9.93 -3.08
CA ARG A 26 4.15 10.45 -1.69
C ARG A 26 4.37 9.33 -0.67
N ARG A 27 3.69 8.20 -0.86
CA ARG A 27 3.84 7.02 0.01
C ARG A 27 5.25 6.43 -0.04
N ILE A 28 5.84 6.31 -1.22
CA ILE A 28 7.21 5.82 -1.40
C ILE A 28 8.20 6.73 -0.66
N TRP A 29 8.04 8.05 -0.78
CA TRP A 29 8.87 9.02 -0.07
C TRP A 29 8.80 8.83 1.45
N VAL A 30 7.60 8.69 2.01
CA VAL A 30 7.38 8.38 3.44
C VAL A 30 8.07 7.08 3.82
N LEU A 31 7.76 5.97 3.13
CA LEU A 31 8.30 4.64 3.44
C LEU A 31 9.82 4.59 3.38
N ASN A 32 10.45 5.29 2.43
CA ASN A 32 11.90 5.35 2.32
C ASN A 32 12.53 6.04 3.53
N ILE A 33 11.92 7.11 4.03
CA ILE A 33 12.41 7.79 5.24
C ILE A 33 12.20 6.90 6.47
N LEU A 34 11.01 6.32 6.64
CA LEU A 34 10.73 5.42 7.77
C LEU A 34 11.75 4.26 7.84
N ARG A 35 12.09 3.67 6.68
CA ARG A 35 13.08 2.59 6.57
C ARG A 35 14.47 3.05 6.94
N ARG A 36 14.97 4.10 6.28
CA ARG A 36 16.30 4.67 6.53
C ARG A 36 16.50 5.03 8.00
N GLU A 37 15.44 5.52 8.63
CA GLU A 37 15.45 6.01 10.00
C GLU A 37 15.09 4.92 11.03
N ASN A 38 14.80 3.69 10.58
CA ASN A 38 14.40 2.55 11.43
C ASN A 38 13.25 2.88 12.40
N ILE A 39 12.22 3.57 11.89
CA ILE A 39 11.05 3.95 12.70
C ILE A 39 10.24 2.71 13.08
N THR A 40 9.77 2.69 14.32
CA THR A 40 8.94 1.61 14.88
C THR A 40 7.59 2.09 15.40
N ARG A 41 7.45 3.40 15.69
CA ARG A 41 6.23 4.00 16.24
C ARG A 41 5.78 5.19 15.39
N VAL A 42 4.63 5.07 14.74
CA VAL A 42 4.15 6.03 13.73
C VAL A 42 2.77 6.55 14.09
N LEU A 43 2.58 7.87 13.94
CA LEU A 43 1.27 8.50 13.88
C LEU A 43 1.04 9.06 12.48
N ASP A 44 -0.04 8.66 11.84
CA ASP A 44 -0.53 9.21 10.58
C ASP A 44 -1.68 10.18 10.90
N VAL A 45 -1.42 11.48 10.74
CA VAL A 45 -2.40 12.56 10.93
C VAL A 45 -3.06 12.83 9.59
N GLY A 46 -4.40 12.80 9.56
CA GLY A 46 -5.18 12.82 8.33
C GLY A 46 -5.04 11.50 7.57
N CYS A 47 -5.25 10.37 8.26
CA CYS A 47 -5.00 9.06 7.68
C CYS A 47 -6.00 8.66 6.58
N GLY A 48 -7.13 9.37 6.45
CA GLY A 48 -8.21 9.06 5.52
C GLY A 48 -8.64 7.60 5.67
N GLU A 49 -8.79 6.92 4.54
CA GLU A 49 -9.16 5.49 4.44
C GLU A 49 -8.10 4.52 5.00
N GLY A 50 -6.97 5.03 5.49
CA GLY A 50 -5.92 4.24 6.13
C GLY A 50 -4.99 3.53 5.14
N GLN A 51 -4.84 4.02 3.91
CA GLN A 51 -4.00 3.35 2.91
C GLN A 51 -2.51 3.25 3.31
N LEU A 52 -1.96 4.27 3.99
CA LEU A 52 -0.61 4.18 4.57
C LEU A 52 -0.60 3.22 5.77
N LEU A 53 -1.63 3.28 6.62
CA LEU A 53 -1.77 2.39 7.77
C LEU A 53 -1.78 0.91 7.35
N ALA A 54 -2.54 0.56 6.31
CA ALA A 54 -2.63 -0.79 5.75
C ALA A 54 -1.27 -1.33 5.29
N VAL A 55 -0.44 -0.46 4.70
CA VAL A 55 0.93 -0.80 4.29
C VAL A 55 1.86 -0.97 5.50
N LEU A 56 1.76 -0.08 6.49
CA LEU A 56 2.56 -0.16 7.72
C LEU A 56 2.15 -1.33 8.63
N CYS A 57 0.92 -1.81 8.47
CA CYS A 57 0.43 -3.04 9.07
C CYS A 57 1.04 -4.29 8.42
N GLN A 58 1.71 -4.24 7.28
CA GLN A 58 2.37 -5.43 6.74
C GLN A 58 3.58 -5.81 7.61
N PRO A 59 3.72 -7.08 8.05
CA PRO A 59 4.84 -7.48 8.89
C PRO A 59 6.15 -7.46 8.11
N ALA A 60 7.27 -7.21 8.80
CA ALA A 60 8.58 -7.51 8.26
C ALA A 60 8.66 -8.99 7.86
N PRO A 61 9.18 -9.34 6.68
CA PRO A 61 9.22 -10.74 6.21
C PRO A 61 10.10 -11.63 7.09
N TRP A 62 11.08 -11.04 7.79
CA TRP A 62 11.95 -11.68 8.77
C TRP A 62 12.46 -10.63 9.77
N LEU A 63 12.99 -11.10 10.89
CA LEU A 63 13.55 -10.28 11.96
C LEU A 63 14.89 -9.64 11.58
N LYS A 64 15.28 -8.62 12.35
CA LYS A 64 16.66 -8.13 12.37
C LYS A 64 17.60 -9.27 12.75
N ALA A 65 18.85 -9.19 12.28
CA ALA A 65 19.85 -10.23 12.47
C ALA A 65 19.92 -10.73 13.93
N PRO A 66 20.06 -12.05 14.15
CA PRO A 66 20.11 -12.61 15.49
C PRO A 66 21.33 -12.11 16.28
N PRO A 67 21.23 -11.98 17.61
CA PRO A 67 22.38 -11.66 18.44
C PRO A 67 23.40 -12.81 18.42
N GLU A 68 24.68 -12.51 18.70
CA GLU A 68 25.77 -13.52 18.73
C GLU A 68 25.48 -14.70 19.68
N SER A 69 24.67 -14.48 20.72
CA SER A 69 24.25 -15.55 21.65
C SER A 69 23.37 -16.62 21.01
N VAL A 70 22.71 -16.30 19.89
CA VAL A 70 21.84 -17.22 19.14
C VAL A 70 22.59 -17.83 17.97
N LEU A 71 23.33 -17.00 17.23
CA LEU A 71 24.07 -17.43 16.06
C LEU A 71 25.49 -16.84 16.13
N GLU A 72 26.46 -17.69 16.47
CA GLU A 72 27.86 -17.27 16.53
C GLU A 72 28.37 -16.89 15.14
N ALA A 73 29.20 -15.85 15.07
CA ALA A 73 29.81 -15.44 13.81
C ALA A 73 30.63 -16.60 13.22
N SER A 74 30.35 -16.95 11.96
CA SER A 74 31.11 -17.99 11.25
C SER A 74 32.55 -17.51 11.07
N GLN A 75 33.52 -18.30 11.53
CA GLN A 75 34.93 -18.11 11.15
C GLN A 75 35.10 -18.64 9.73
N SER A 76 34.81 -17.84 8.71
CA SER A 76 35.18 -18.22 7.35
C SER A 76 36.72 -18.29 7.25
N PRO A 77 37.30 -19.37 6.71
CA PRO A 77 38.74 -19.43 6.43
C PRO A 77 39.17 -18.52 5.26
N ASP A 78 38.21 -17.87 4.59
CA ASP A 78 38.40 -16.96 3.47
C ASP A 78 38.08 -15.53 3.91
N GLU A 79 39.11 -14.70 4.08
CA GLU A 79 39.01 -13.27 4.46
C GLU A 79 38.24 -12.42 3.43
N SER A 80 37.97 -12.95 2.22
CA SER A 80 37.20 -12.27 1.18
C SER A 80 35.68 -12.41 1.33
N GLN A 81 35.22 -13.29 2.23
CA GLN A 81 33.80 -13.52 2.50
C GLN A 81 33.39 -12.84 3.81
N PRO A 82 32.25 -12.12 3.85
CA PRO A 82 31.79 -11.49 5.07
C PRO A 82 31.55 -12.56 6.15
N PRO A 83 31.98 -12.33 7.40
CA PRO A 83 31.82 -13.29 8.48
C PRO A 83 30.33 -13.47 8.77
N THR A 84 29.78 -14.61 8.36
CA THR A 84 28.33 -14.92 8.40
C THR A 84 27.53 -14.08 7.39
N PRO A 85 26.49 -14.63 6.75
CA PRO A 85 25.63 -13.81 5.91
C PRO A 85 24.84 -12.87 6.82
N ILE A 86 25.23 -11.60 6.87
CA ILE A 86 24.28 -10.54 7.23
C ILE A 86 23.31 -10.49 6.06
N TYR A 87 22.27 -11.31 6.12
CA TYR A 87 21.24 -11.31 5.06
C TYR A 87 20.60 -9.94 4.99
N ASN A 88 20.50 -9.24 6.13
CA ASN A 88 19.88 -7.93 6.32
C ASN A 88 20.69 -6.68 5.89
N ASP A 89 21.85 -6.82 5.22
CA ASP A 89 22.71 -5.70 4.82
C ASP A 89 22.29 -5.07 3.47
N GLU A 90 21.03 -4.65 3.35
CA GLU A 90 20.53 -3.97 2.15
C GLU A 90 20.34 -2.46 2.35
N ASP A 91 20.44 -1.73 1.24
CA ASP A 91 20.18 -0.28 1.15
C ASP A 91 18.76 0.10 1.63
N THR A 92 17.83 -0.86 1.65
CA THR A 92 16.43 -0.66 2.05
C THR A 92 16.04 -1.65 3.16
N PRO A 93 16.23 -1.29 4.44
CA PRO A 93 15.92 -2.17 5.57
C PRO A 93 14.42 -2.42 5.71
N ASN A 94 14.06 -3.56 6.30
CA ASN A 94 12.67 -3.88 6.63
C ASN A 94 12.12 -2.93 7.70
N LEU A 95 10.81 -2.64 7.63
CA LEU A 95 10.12 -1.89 8.67
C LEU A 95 9.61 -2.84 9.76
N HIS A 96 9.97 -2.53 11.00
CA HIS A 96 9.60 -3.30 12.18
C HIS A 96 8.66 -2.46 13.05
N ILE A 97 7.50 -2.09 12.49
CA ILE A 97 6.50 -1.25 13.19
C ILE A 97 5.86 -2.06 14.33
N VAL A 98 5.85 -1.47 15.52
CA VAL A 98 5.27 -2.06 16.75
C VAL A 98 4.09 -1.26 17.28
N GLU A 99 4.01 0.03 16.96
CA GLU A 99 2.92 0.92 17.36
C GLU A 99 2.54 1.82 16.21
N LEU A 100 1.25 1.87 15.91
CA LEU A 100 0.69 2.63 14.80
C LEU A 100 -0.58 3.35 15.25
N HIS A 101 -0.65 4.64 14.96
CA HIS A 101 -1.82 5.47 15.23
C HIS A 101 -2.30 6.09 13.92
N GLY A 102 -3.59 6.00 13.64
CA GLY A 102 -4.27 6.77 12.59
C GLY A 102 -5.20 7.78 13.23
N LEU A 103 -5.13 9.05 12.82
CA LEU A 103 -5.99 10.12 13.29
C LEU A 103 -6.69 10.77 12.11
N ASP A 104 -8.02 10.84 12.16
CA ASP A 104 -8.80 11.61 11.19
C ASP A 104 -10.09 12.19 11.81
N VAL A 105 -10.68 13.19 11.18
CA VAL A 105 -11.98 13.75 11.57
C VAL A 105 -13.16 13.04 10.88
N SER A 106 -12.92 12.46 9.70
CA SER A 106 -13.94 11.83 8.85
C SER A 106 -14.32 10.45 9.37
N SER A 107 -15.57 10.26 9.79
CA SER A 107 -16.00 8.94 10.32
C SER A 107 -16.16 7.89 9.23
N ASP A 108 -16.46 8.32 8.00
CA ASP A 108 -16.66 7.44 6.87
C ASP A 108 -15.31 6.85 6.41
N ASP A 109 -14.29 7.70 6.30
CA ASP A 109 -12.93 7.25 5.94
C ASP A 109 -12.34 6.35 7.04
N LEU A 110 -12.56 6.70 8.31
CA LEU A 110 -12.10 5.90 9.43
C LEU A 110 -12.72 4.49 9.45
N ALA A 111 -13.90 4.27 8.88
CA ALA A 111 -14.47 2.92 8.76
C ALA A 111 -13.58 2.01 7.90
N PHE A 112 -13.07 2.52 6.78
CA PHE A 112 -12.12 1.81 5.92
C PHE A 112 -10.76 1.64 6.60
N ALA A 113 -10.30 2.64 7.35
CA ALA A 113 -9.05 2.54 8.11
C ALA A 113 -9.12 1.45 9.20
N ILE A 114 -10.27 1.30 9.85
CA ILE A 114 -10.48 0.24 10.86
C ILE A 114 -10.43 -1.14 10.22
N GLU A 115 -11.10 -1.32 9.07
CA GLU A 115 -11.09 -2.60 8.35
C GLU A 115 -9.68 -2.96 7.87
N SER A 116 -8.99 -2.00 7.25
CA SER A 116 -7.65 -2.24 6.66
C SER A 116 -6.54 -2.46 7.70
N THR A 117 -6.74 -2.00 8.94
CA THR A 117 -5.80 -2.21 10.06
C THR A 117 -6.14 -3.43 10.91
N ALA A 118 -7.27 -4.10 10.65
CA ALA A 118 -7.65 -5.31 11.37
C ALA A 118 -6.67 -6.46 11.09
N PRO A 119 -6.44 -7.37 12.05
CA PRO A 119 -5.70 -8.59 11.79
C PRO A 119 -6.36 -9.40 10.67
N PRO A 120 -5.57 -10.06 9.80
CA PRO A 120 -6.14 -10.91 8.77
C PRO A 120 -7.04 -11.98 9.41
N LYS A 121 -8.18 -12.25 8.77
CA LYS A 121 -9.06 -13.36 9.16
C LYS A 121 -8.24 -14.66 9.09
N GLU A 122 -8.47 -15.59 10.03
CA GLU A 122 -7.73 -16.86 10.07
C GLU A 122 -7.67 -17.50 8.67
N GLU A 123 -6.46 -17.78 8.20
CA GLU A 123 -6.26 -18.38 6.89
C GLU A 123 -6.82 -19.80 6.87
N VAL A 124 -7.67 -20.07 5.89
CA VAL A 124 -8.08 -21.43 5.58
C VAL A 124 -6.95 -22.06 4.79
N GLU A 125 -6.11 -22.87 5.43
CA GLU A 125 -5.12 -23.69 4.73
C GLU A 125 -5.89 -24.66 3.81
N ILE A 126 -5.77 -24.48 2.49
CA ILE A 126 -6.27 -25.43 1.49
C ILE A 126 -5.10 -26.38 1.15
N PRO A 127 -5.09 -27.62 1.66
CA PRO A 127 -3.99 -28.54 1.39
C PRO A 127 -3.94 -28.85 -0.10
N SER A 128 -2.81 -28.57 -0.74
CA SER A 128 -2.58 -28.89 -2.15
C SER A 128 -1.36 -29.82 -2.25
N PRO A 129 -1.52 -31.14 -2.06
CA PRO A 129 -0.41 -32.10 -2.06
C PRO A 129 0.38 -32.05 -3.37
N GLY A 130 1.70 -31.84 -3.28
CA GLY A 130 2.60 -31.78 -4.45
C GLY A 130 2.58 -30.45 -5.22
N TYR A 131 1.85 -29.45 -4.74
CA TYR A 131 1.92 -28.07 -5.21
C TYR A 131 2.34 -27.16 -4.05
N ARG A 132 2.94 -26.00 -4.35
CA ARG A 132 3.28 -25.02 -3.32
C ARG A 132 2.01 -24.66 -2.55
N SER A 133 2.09 -24.68 -1.22
CA SER A 133 0.97 -24.21 -0.40
C SER A 133 0.80 -22.71 -0.68
N PHE A 134 -0.33 -22.31 -1.23
CA PHE A 134 -0.69 -20.89 -1.30
C PHE A 134 -1.17 -20.44 0.08
N SER A 135 -0.29 -20.49 1.09
CA SER A 135 -0.53 -19.76 2.33
C SER A 135 -0.38 -18.28 2.00
N SER A 136 -1.49 -17.56 1.99
CA SER A 136 -1.54 -16.12 1.67
C SER A 136 -0.83 -15.24 2.70
N GLY A 137 -0.34 -15.81 3.81
CA GLY A 137 0.01 -15.05 5.00
C GLY A 137 1.50 -15.02 5.25
N VAL A 138 2.12 -13.86 5.01
CA VAL A 138 3.43 -13.54 5.57
C VAL A 138 3.34 -13.66 7.10
N GLN A 139 4.22 -14.46 7.69
CA GLN A 139 4.24 -14.67 9.13
C GLN A 139 4.60 -13.36 9.85
N ARG A 140 3.78 -12.97 10.83
CA ARG A 140 4.13 -11.85 11.72
C ARG A 140 5.05 -12.33 12.82
N TRP A 141 6.24 -11.75 12.91
CA TRP A 141 7.20 -12.07 13.96
C TRP A 141 7.10 -11.13 15.16
N GLU A 142 6.79 -9.86 14.94
CA GLU A 142 6.72 -8.84 16.01
C GLU A 142 5.28 -8.41 16.27
N GLU A 143 4.95 -8.18 17.54
CA GLU A 143 3.65 -7.63 17.92
C GLU A 143 3.47 -6.23 17.33
N LEU A 144 2.28 -5.96 16.80
CA LEU A 144 1.87 -4.63 16.35
C LEU A 144 0.56 -4.24 17.04
N VAL A 145 0.53 -3.05 17.61
CA VAL A 145 -0.70 -2.41 18.08
C VAL A 145 -1.04 -1.25 17.16
N ALA A 146 -2.14 -1.37 16.42
CA ALA A 146 -2.69 -0.31 15.58
C ALA A 146 -3.94 0.29 16.25
N LYS A 147 -3.98 1.62 16.38
CA LYS A 147 -5.11 2.35 17.00
C LYS A 147 -5.64 3.40 16.02
N VAL A 148 -6.95 3.41 15.84
CA VAL A 148 -7.63 4.38 14.95
C VAL A 148 -8.44 5.35 15.80
N TRP A 149 -8.21 6.64 15.59
CA TRP A 149 -8.72 7.74 16.42
C TRP A 149 -9.56 8.69 15.58
N LYS A 150 -10.71 9.07 16.13
CA LYS A 150 -11.52 10.16 15.61
C LYS A 150 -11.23 11.46 16.36
N GLY A 151 -10.93 12.51 15.62
CA GLY A 151 -10.78 13.88 16.09
C GLY A 151 -9.72 14.65 15.31
N GLY A 152 -9.39 15.85 15.77
CA GLY A 152 -8.52 16.77 15.04
C GLY A 152 -7.46 17.44 15.92
N LEU A 153 -6.74 18.39 15.32
CA LEU A 153 -5.61 19.09 15.95
C LEU A 153 -6.03 20.14 17.00
N GLU A 154 -7.30 20.25 17.31
CA GLU A 154 -7.84 21.15 18.33
C GLU A 154 -7.60 20.63 19.75
N ARG A 155 -7.35 19.32 19.91
CA ARG A 155 -7.20 18.66 21.21
C ARG A 155 -5.93 17.84 21.26
N ILE A 156 -5.32 17.82 22.44
CA ILE A 156 -4.12 17.01 22.72
C ILE A 156 -4.57 15.58 23.02
N ASN A 157 -3.94 14.59 22.37
CA ASN A 157 -3.94 13.21 22.83
C ASN A 157 -2.62 12.91 23.53
N GLU A 158 -2.67 12.49 24.79
CA GLU A 158 -1.46 12.13 25.54
C GLU A 158 -0.77 10.87 24.98
N GLU A 159 -1.50 10.01 24.24
CA GLU A 159 -0.90 8.82 23.61
C GLU A 159 0.03 9.15 22.43
N PHE A 160 -0.05 10.36 21.88
CA PHE A 160 0.79 10.76 20.74
C PHE A 160 2.09 11.43 21.17
N VAL A 161 2.25 11.74 22.46
CA VAL A 161 3.48 12.30 23.02
C VAL A 161 4.60 11.26 22.93
N ASP A 162 5.81 11.69 22.54
CA ASP A 162 6.98 10.82 22.36
C ASP A 162 6.86 9.75 21.24
N ILE A 163 5.91 9.90 20.31
CA ILE A 163 5.86 9.10 19.09
C ILE A 163 7.11 9.36 18.22
N GLU A 164 7.63 8.36 17.52
CA GLU A 164 8.92 8.51 16.82
C GLU A 164 8.80 9.32 15.53
N CYS A 165 7.77 9.01 14.74
CA CYS A 165 7.48 9.70 13.51
C CYS A 165 6.01 10.11 13.45
N ILE A 166 5.78 11.34 13.02
CA ILE A 166 4.46 11.80 12.58
C ILE A 166 4.50 11.96 11.06
N VAL A 167 3.47 11.46 10.38
CA VAL A 167 3.24 11.68 8.95
C VAL A 167 1.99 12.54 8.81
N SER A 168 2.05 13.54 7.94
CA SER A 168 0.93 14.40 7.59
C SER A 168 0.99 14.63 6.08
N MET A 169 0.28 13.79 5.34
CA MET A 169 0.35 13.75 3.88
C MET A 169 -0.90 14.41 3.30
N GLU A 170 -0.75 15.59 2.71
CA GLU A 170 -1.84 16.37 2.11
C GLU A 170 -2.96 16.73 3.11
N VAL A 171 -2.58 17.31 4.25
CA VAL A 171 -3.53 17.65 5.33
C VAL A 171 -3.54 19.13 5.63
N ILE A 172 -2.36 19.77 5.61
CA ILE A 172 -2.19 21.12 6.14
C ILE A 172 -3.02 22.15 5.35
N GLU A 173 -3.18 21.93 4.04
CA GLU A 173 -3.99 22.74 3.12
C GLU A 173 -5.50 22.63 3.36
N HIS A 174 -5.97 21.57 4.00
CA HIS A 174 -7.38 21.38 4.35
C HIS A 174 -7.74 22.05 5.68
N LEU A 175 -6.74 22.47 6.47
CA LEU A 175 -6.96 23.03 7.80
C LEU A 175 -7.64 24.41 7.71
N PRO A 176 -8.78 24.60 8.41
CA PRO A 176 -9.40 25.90 8.56
C PRO A 176 -8.43 26.93 9.17
N PRO A 177 -8.56 28.23 8.82
CA PRO A 177 -7.67 29.29 9.32
C PRO A 177 -7.57 29.39 10.85
N GLU A 178 -8.59 28.95 11.58
CA GLU A 178 -8.63 28.89 13.04
C GLU A 178 -7.87 27.69 13.61
N ILE A 179 -7.74 26.59 12.86
CA ILE A 179 -7.02 25.37 13.28
C ILE A 179 -5.57 25.40 12.83
N LEU A 180 -5.26 25.96 11.66
CA LEU A 180 -3.90 26.01 11.10
C LEU A 180 -2.82 26.50 12.10
N PRO A 181 -3.05 27.53 12.95
CA PRO A 181 -2.09 27.96 13.96
C PRO A 181 -1.75 26.89 15.02
N ALA A 182 -2.59 25.87 15.19
CA ALA A 182 -2.33 24.75 16.10
C ALA A 182 -1.42 23.67 15.49
N PHE A 183 -1.26 23.61 14.17
CA PHE A 183 -0.54 22.53 13.48
C PHE A 183 0.89 22.33 14.01
N ALA A 184 1.75 23.35 13.90
CA ALA A 184 3.13 23.26 14.36
C ALA A 184 3.27 23.12 15.89
N PRO A 185 2.57 23.93 16.73
CA PRO A 185 2.64 23.77 18.17
C PRO A 185 2.17 22.40 18.67
N MET A 186 1.18 21.78 18.02
CA MET A 186 0.69 20.46 18.37
C MET A 186 1.71 19.38 17.99
N LEU A 187 2.07 19.31 16.70
CA LEU A 187 2.89 18.21 16.19
C LEU A 187 4.36 18.33 16.63
N LEU A 188 4.99 19.48 16.44
CA LEU A 188 6.40 19.66 16.77
C LEU A 188 6.61 20.02 18.23
N GLY A 189 5.65 20.72 18.83
CA GLY A 189 5.72 21.21 20.20
C GLY A 189 5.29 20.18 21.25
N VAL A 190 4.01 19.81 21.25
CA VAL A 190 3.42 18.91 22.24
C VAL A 190 3.82 17.46 21.99
N TYR A 191 3.68 16.95 20.77
CA TYR A 191 4.00 15.55 20.46
C TYR A 191 5.49 15.31 20.24
N HIS A 192 6.20 16.36 19.79
CA HIS A 192 7.65 16.44 19.64
C HIS A 192 8.33 15.16 19.08
N PRO A 193 7.90 14.67 17.91
CA PRO A 193 8.45 13.44 17.36
C PRO A 193 9.91 13.61 16.98
N ARG A 194 10.64 12.50 16.83
CA ARG A 194 12.00 12.56 16.27
C ARG A 194 11.95 13.06 14.82
N ILE A 195 10.93 12.65 14.08
CA ILE A 195 10.72 13.01 12.68
C ILE A 195 9.27 13.46 12.44
N LEU A 196 9.08 14.56 11.71
CA LEU A 196 7.78 14.92 11.14
C LEU A 196 7.93 14.99 9.62
N LEU A 197 7.05 14.29 8.91
CA LEU A 197 6.96 14.29 7.45
C LEU A 197 5.71 15.03 7.02
N VAL A 198 5.88 16.08 6.21
CA VAL A 198 4.77 16.90 5.70
C VAL A 198 4.79 16.88 4.19
N THR A 199 3.63 16.67 3.56
CA THR A 199 3.42 16.93 2.13
C THR A 199 2.25 17.88 1.94
N THR A 200 2.31 18.68 0.88
CA THR A 200 1.23 19.59 0.47
C THR A 200 1.36 19.91 -1.03
N PRO A 201 0.27 20.23 -1.74
CA PRO A 201 0.33 20.62 -3.15
C PRO A 201 1.23 21.83 -3.38
N SER A 202 2.00 21.81 -4.48
CA SER A 202 2.79 22.95 -4.93
C SER A 202 1.95 23.84 -5.85
N TYR A 203 1.58 25.05 -5.39
CA TYR A 203 0.91 26.04 -6.25
C TYR A 203 1.82 26.46 -7.41
N THR A 204 3.13 26.50 -7.21
CA THR A 204 4.09 26.86 -8.26
C THR A 204 3.97 25.89 -9.45
N PHE A 205 3.85 24.60 -9.18
CA PHE A 205 3.70 23.57 -10.22
C PHE A 205 2.43 23.74 -11.06
N ASN A 206 1.41 24.43 -10.55
CA ASN A 206 0.15 24.60 -11.26
C ASN A 206 0.29 25.28 -12.62
N ALA A 207 1.35 26.08 -12.82
CA ALA A 207 1.66 26.67 -14.12
C ALA A 207 2.04 25.62 -15.19
N ARG A 208 2.29 24.37 -14.81
CA ARG A 208 2.60 23.26 -15.72
C ARG A 208 1.39 22.80 -16.53
N PHE A 209 0.18 23.04 -16.02
CA PHE A 209 -1.07 22.68 -16.67
C PHE A 209 -1.47 23.63 -17.80
N THR A 210 -0.80 24.77 -17.98
CA THR A 210 -1.14 25.72 -19.06
C THR A 210 0.09 26.32 -19.73
N ALA A 211 -0.11 26.86 -20.93
CA ALA A 211 0.90 27.67 -21.60
C ALA A 211 1.15 28.99 -20.81
N PRO A 212 2.36 29.58 -20.85
CA PRO A 212 2.69 30.79 -20.10
C PRO A 212 1.80 32.01 -20.40
N ASP A 213 1.26 32.10 -21.62
CA ASP A 213 0.37 33.18 -22.09
C ASP A 213 -1.11 32.81 -22.04
N ALA A 214 -1.45 31.64 -21.49
CA ALA A 214 -2.83 31.16 -21.42
C ALA A 214 -3.71 32.09 -20.55
N PRO A 215 -4.96 32.37 -20.96
CA PRO A 215 -5.88 33.13 -20.12
C PRO A 215 -6.21 32.35 -18.85
N LYS A 216 -6.60 33.04 -17.77
CA LYS A 216 -7.02 32.38 -16.52
C LYS A 216 -8.16 31.37 -16.72
N SER A 217 -8.98 31.54 -17.75
CA SER A 217 -10.06 30.62 -18.14
C SER A 217 -9.59 29.31 -18.75
N ALA A 218 -8.33 29.21 -19.20
CA ALA A 218 -7.77 27.99 -19.77
C ALA A 218 -7.44 26.93 -18.70
N ARG A 219 -7.44 27.32 -17.43
CA ARG A 219 -7.15 26.43 -16.31
C ARG A 219 -8.45 26.03 -15.61
N SER A 220 -8.70 24.73 -15.50
CA SER A 220 -9.76 24.20 -14.66
C SER A 220 -9.37 24.28 -13.17
N GLY A 221 -10.37 24.28 -12.29
CA GLY A 221 -10.15 24.30 -10.84
C GLY A 221 -11.07 25.28 -10.11
N PHE A 222 -10.73 25.53 -8.84
CA PHE A 222 -11.63 26.21 -7.92
C PHE A 222 -11.01 27.54 -7.46
N PRO A 223 -11.74 28.66 -7.51
CA PRO A 223 -11.21 29.91 -6.95
C PRO A 223 -10.99 29.76 -5.45
N ASP A 224 -9.95 30.41 -4.93
CA ASP A 224 -9.65 30.42 -3.49
C ASP A 224 -10.92 30.68 -2.64
N PRO A 225 -11.42 29.68 -1.90
CA PRO A 225 -12.68 29.80 -1.17
C PRO A 225 -12.61 30.81 -0.02
N THR A 226 -11.40 31.17 0.41
CA THR A 226 -11.18 32.17 1.46
C THR A 226 -11.20 33.61 0.92
N GLY A 227 -11.07 33.79 -0.39
CA GLY A 227 -10.96 35.10 -1.05
C GLY A 227 -9.71 35.89 -0.67
N ARG A 228 -8.69 35.25 -0.07
CA ARG A 228 -7.42 35.89 0.32
C ARG A 228 -6.53 36.16 -0.89
N THR A 229 -6.67 35.34 -1.93
CA THR A 229 -5.91 35.41 -3.16
C THR A 229 -6.83 35.34 -4.38
N ASP A 230 -6.30 35.64 -5.55
CA ASP A 230 -6.99 35.46 -6.85
C ASP A 230 -6.56 34.15 -7.54
N ARG A 231 -6.09 33.18 -6.75
CA ARG A 231 -5.56 31.89 -7.19
C ARG A 231 -6.70 30.91 -7.51
N ILE A 232 -6.38 29.97 -8.40
CA ILE A 232 -7.20 28.81 -8.74
C ILE A 232 -6.51 27.58 -8.13
N PHE A 233 -7.20 26.88 -7.24
CA PHE A 233 -6.76 25.68 -6.54
C PHE A 233 -7.17 24.42 -7.32
N ARG A 234 -6.46 23.32 -7.06
CA ARG A 234 -6.69 22.00 -7.67
C ARG A 234 -7.94 21.31 -7.13
N HIS A 235 -8.32 21.63 -5.89
CA HIS A 235 -9.45 21.02 -5.21
C HIS A 235 -10.29 22.10 -4.52
N ASP A 236 -11.60 21.89 -4.47
CA ASP A 236 -12.57 22.80 -3.84
C ASP A 236 -12.44 22.87 -2.32
N ASP A 237 -12.02 21.77 -1.69
CA ASP A 237 -11.82 21.70 -0.24
C ASP A 237 -10.47 22.27 0.24
N HIS A 238 -9.56 22.68 -0.66
CA HIS A 238 -8.32 23.36 -0.24
C HIS A 238 -8.62 24.75 0.34
N LYS A 239 -8.10 25.03 1.53
CA LYS A 239 -8.21 26.35 2.20
C LYS A 239 -7.08 27.30 1.78
N PHE A 240 -5.96 26.75 1.28
CA PHE A 240 -4.87 27.49 0.64
C PHE A 240 -4.01 26.52 -0.19
N GLU A 241 -3.23 27.05 -1.14
CA GLU A 241 -2.14 26.31 -1.79
C GLU A 241 -0.88 27.19 -1.78
N TRP A 242 0.20 26.69 -1.19
CA TRP A 242 1.45 27.45 -1.08
C TRP A 242 2.27 27.39 -2.35
N THR A 243 2.89 28.52 -2.71
CA THR A 243 4.04 28.48 -3.62
C THR A 243 5.21 27.79 -2.94
N ARG A 244 6.20 27.37 -3.73
CA ARG A 244 7.44 26.80 -3.21
C ARG A 244 8.12 27.73 -2.19
N GLU A 245 8.16 29.02 -2.48
CA GLU A 245 8.78 30.03 -1.61
C GLU A 245 8.01 30.17 -0.30
N GLU A 246 6.67 30.18 -0.35
CA GLU A 246 5.81 30.23 0.84
C GLU A 246 6.02 28.99 1.71
N PHE A 247 6.08 27.81 1.10
CA PHE A 247 6.32 26.55 1.81
C PHE A 247 7.71 26.49 2.46
N VAL A 248 8.76 26.89 1.75
CA VAL A 248 10.13 26.92 2.28
C VAL A 248 10.23 27.90 3.44
N ALA A 249 9.68 29.12 3.29
CA ALA A 249 9.69 30.12 4.35
C ALA A 249 8.96 29.62 5.61
N TRP A 250 7.77 29.02 5.45
CA TRP A 250 7.03 28.44 6.56
C TRP A 250 7.81 27.30 7.24
N CYS A 251 8.43 26.41 6.46
CA CYS A 251 9.24 25.32 6.97
C CYS A 251 10.43 25.82 7.80
N GLU A 252 11.19 26.78 7.29
CA GLU A 252 12.37 27.33 7.97
C GLU A 252 12.00 28.07 9.27
N GLU A 253 10.93 28.88 9.26
CA GLU A 253 10.44 29.57 10.44
C GLU A 253 9.96 28.57 11.50
N THR A 254 9.16 27.58 11.08
CA THR A 254 8.63 26.54 11.96
C THR A 254 9.75 25.69 12.57
N ALA A 255 10.72 25.25 11.76
CA ALA A 255 11.85 24.45 12.22
C ALA A 255 12.68 25.21 13.26
N LYS A 256 12.96 26.49 13.02
CA LYS A 256 13.69 27.34 13.95
C LYS A 256 12.94 27.57 15.26
N GLU A 257 11.63 27.82 15.19
CA GLU A 257 10.78 28.13 16.36
C GLU A 257 10.63 26.93 17.31
N TRP A 258 10.62 25.72 16.76
CA TRP A 258 10.40 24.48 17.51
C TRP A 258 11.67 23.63 17.70
N GLY A 259 12.83 24.06 17.20
CA GLY A 259 14.10 23.36 17.40
C GLY A 259 14.21 22.06 16.60
N TYR A 260 14.01 22.16 15.28
CA TYR A 260 14.16 21.10 14.29
C TYR A 260 15.10 21.56 13.19
N ALA A 261 15.80 20.61 12.56
CA ALA A 261 16.34 20.77 11.22
C ALA A 261 15.25 20.38 10.21
N VAL A 262 15.25 20.99 9.03
CA VAL A 262 14.29 20.68 7.98
C VAL A 262 14.98 20.49 6.65
N GLU A 263 14.56 19.46 5.92
CA GLU A 263 14.99 19.16 4.55
C GLU A 263 13.75 19.24 3.65
N GLN A 264 13.74 20.21 2.73
CA GLN A 264 12.64 20.41 1.78
C GLN A 264 13.03 19.95 0.39
N THR A 265 12.08 19.33 -0.31
CA THR A 265 12.19 18.99 -1.73
C THR A 265 10.80 18.95 -2.36
N SER A 266 10.67 18.36 -3.53
CA SER A 266 9.41 18.15 -4.22
C SER A 266 9.38 16.77 -4.88
N ILE A 267 8.20 16.23 -5.10
CA ILE A 267 7.94 14.99 -5.83
C ILE A 267 6.79 15.20 -6.82
N GLY A 268 6.58 14.24 -7.72
CA GLY A 268 5.60 14.41 -8.81
C GLY A 268 6.15 15.27 -9.92
N HIS A 269 7.31 14.92 -10.48
CA HIS A 269 7.77 15.53 -11.72
C HIS A 269 6.96 14.99 -12.89
N ALA A 270 6.54 15.87 -13.80
CA ALA A 270 5.78 15.50 -14.98
C ALA A 270 6.58 14.53 -15.86
N GLN A 271 5.90 13.56 -16.48
CA GLN A 271 6.54 12.69 -17.48
C GLN A 271 6.81 13.42 -18.80
N GLN A 272 5.94 14.37 -19.15
CA GLN A 272 6.05 15.16 -20.36
C GLN A 272 7.10 16.27 -20.16
N GLU A 273 7.94 16.47 -21.16
CA GLU A 273 8.80 17.67 -21.20
C GLU A 273 7.94 18.93 -21.35
N ASP A 274 8.25 19.97 -20.58
CA ASP A 274 7.63 21.28 -20.77
C ASP A 274 8.19 21.94 -22.03
N ALA A 275 7.33 22.29 -22.98
CA ALA A 275 7.73 22.91 -24.25
C ALA A 275 8.45 24.27 -24.06
N TRP A 276 8.32 24.88 -22.88
CA TRP A 276 8.96 26.15 -22.50
C TRP A 276 10.16 25.97 -21.55
N GLY A 277 10.52 24.73 -21.21
CA GLY A 277 11.67 24.42 -20.36
C GLY A 277 11.54 24.92 -18.91
N ARG A 278 10.31 24.97 -18.37
CA ARG A 278 10.05 25.48 -17.01
C ARG A 278 10.19 24.42 -15.91
N ASP A 279 10.42 23.15 -16.24
CA ASP A 279 10.37 22.04 -15.27
C ASP A 279 11.35 22.22 -14.08
N ASP A 280 12.54 22.80 -14.31
CA ASP A 280 13.51 23.09 -13.24
C ASP A 280 13.02 24.19 -12.26
N GLU A 281 12.23 25.15 -12.76
CA GLU A 281 11.64 26.23 -11.98
C GLU A 281 10.40 25.73 -11.20
N LEU A 282 9.52 25.00 -11.89
CA LEU A 282 8.25 24.50 -11.36
C LEU A 282 8.42 23.33 -10.38
N GLN A 283 9.47 22.53 -10.58
CA GLN A 283 9.80 21.34 -9.80
C GLN A 283 8.67 20.30 -9.79
N GLY A 284 8.40 19.68 -8.63
CA GLY A 284 7.38 18.64 -8.48
C GLY A 284 6.00 19.18 -8.06
N ALA A 285 4.96 18.42 -8.39
CA ALA A 285 3.56 18.70 -8.10
C ALA A 285 3.20 18.76 -6.61
N SER A 286 3.95 18.06 -5.76
CA SER A 286 3.81 18.10 -4.30
C SER A 286 5.12 18.53 -3.65
N SER A 287 5.04 19.52 -2.77
CA SER A 287 6.13 19.94 -1.90
C SER A 287 6.21 19.01 -0.70
N VAL A 288 7.43 18.62 -0.30
CA VAL A 288 7.63 17.72 0.84
C VAL A 288 8.70 18.25 1.77
N ALA A 289 8.50 18.05 3.08
CA ALA A 289 9.45 18.47 4.12
C ALA A 289 9.64 17.38 5.17
N CYS A 290 10.90 17.08 5.47
CA CYS A 290 11.30 16.20 6.56
C CYS A 290 11.92 17.03 7.69
N PHE A 291 11.19 17.18 8.78
CA PHE A 291 11.69 17.81 10.00
C PHE A 291 12.36 16.75 10.87
N ARG A 292 13.56 17.04 11.38
CA ARG A 292 14.32 16.19 12.31
C ARG A 292 14.59 16.95 13.59
N ARG A 293 14.19 16.38 14.72
CA ARG A 293 14.32 17.03 16.02
C ARG A 293 15.80 17.26 16.36
N LEU A 294 16.12 18.46 16.82
CA LEU A 294 17.45 18.77 17.32
C LEU A 294 17.53 18.43 18.81
N GLU A 295 18.42 17.51 19.15
CA GLU A 295 18.59 17.01 20.52
C GLU A 295 19.21 18.05 21.48
N GLU A 296 19.67 19.19 20.97
CA GLU A 296 20.17 20.31 21.78
C GLU A 296 19.06 21.11 22.48
N PHE A 297 17.80 20.93 22.06
CA PHE A 297 16.63 21.59 22.64
C PHE A 297 15.97 20.68 23.68
N ASP A 298 15.63 21.24 24.85
CA ASP A 298 14.94 20.51 25.92
C ASP A 298 13.50 20.15 25.52
N ASN A 299 13.21 18.85 25.43
CA ASN A 299 11.88 18.33 25.10
C ASN A 299 10.81 18.83 26.07
N LYS A 300 11.14 18.92 27.36
CA LYS A 300 10.16 19.36 28.36
C LYS A 300 9.77 20.82 28.17
N ALA A 301 10.76 21.69 27.97
CA ALA A 301 10.50 23.10 27.67
C ALA A 301 9.72 23.27 26.35
N ARG A 302 10.01 22.44 25.33
CA ARG A 302 9.29 22.42 24.06
C ARG A 302 7.81 22.05 24.24
N GLU A 303 7.55 20.99 24.99
CA GLU A 303 6.21 20.51 25.31
C GLU A 303 5.42 21.54 26.12
N GLU A 304 6.03 22.13 27.15
CA GLU A 304 5.42 23.19 27.97
C GLU A 304 5.03 24.40 27.11
N LYS A 305 5.91 24.83 26.18
CA LYS A 305 5.64 25.88 25.20
C LYS A 305 4.49 25.49 24.26
N GLY A 306 4.51 24.28 23.70
CA GLY A 306 3.46 23.74 22.83
C GLY A 306 2.09 23.78 23.51
N ARG A 307 2.00 23.22 24.71
CA ARG A 307 0.76 23.17 25.51
C ARG A 307 0.25 24.57 25.85
N ALA A 308 1.13 25.51 26.18
CA ALA A 308 0.77 26.90 26.44
C ALA A 308 0.19 27.58 25.19
N THR A 309 0.80 27.36 24.02
CA THR A 309 0.30 27.90 22.74
C THR A 309 -1.06 27.33 22.39
N ILE A 310 -1.23 26.01 22.43
CA ILE A 310 -2.51 25.35 22.15
C ILE A 310 -3.61 25.84 23.09
N LYS A 311 -3.31 25.97 24.38
CA LYS A 311 -4.26 26.52 25.36
C LYS A 311 -4.64 27.98 25.04
N GLY A 312 -3.71 28.77 24.52
CA GLY A 312 -3.94 30.16 24.11
C GLY A 312 -4.90 30.29 22.93
N LEU A 313 -4.91 29.32 22.01
CA LEU A 313 -5.80 29.31 20.85
C LEU A 313 -7.27 29.08 21.21
N SER A 314 -7.56 28.57 22.42
CA SER A 314 -8.93 28.39 22.93
C SER A 314 -9.86 27.63 21.97
N LEU A 315 -9.33 26.61 21.29
CA LEU A 315 -10.08 25.76 20.38
C LEU A 315 -11.04 24.86 21.15
N ASN A 316 -12.30 24.80 20.71
CA ASN A 316 -13.33 23.94 21.30
C ASN A 316 -13.53 22.73 20.39
N SER A 317 -13.21 21.54 20.91
CA SER A 317 -13.55 20.28 20.27
C SER A 317 -13.59 19.17 21.32
N GLU A 318 -14.30 18.09 20.99
CA GLU A 318 -14.37 16.90 21.84
C GLU A 318 -13.01 16.20 21.91
N PRO A 319 -12.69 15.50 23.01
CA PRO A 319 -11.51 14.67 23.08
C PRO A 319 -11.48 13.61 21.97
N HIS A 320 -10.28 13.17 21.59
CA HIS A 320 -10.13 12.07 20.64
C HIS A 320 -10.86 10.82 21.12
N GLU A 321 -11.63 10.21 20.22
CA GLU A 321 -12.32 8.95 20.45
C GLU A 321 -11.52 7.80 19.83
N ALA A 322 -11.16 6.80 20.63
CA ALA A 322 -10.54 5.58 20.12
C ALA A 322 -11.62 4.69 19.50
N LEU A 323 -11.69 4.65 18.16
CA LEU A 323 -12.70 3.86 17.45
C LEU A 323 -12.33 2.37 17.38
N ALA A 324 -11.03 2.07 17.21
CA ALA A 324 -10.55 0.70 17.15
C ALA A 324 -9.14 0.55 17.72
N VAL A 325 -8.88 -0.63 18.30
CA VAL A 325 -7.55 -1.09 18.75
C VAL A 325 -7.32 -2.50 18.21
N SER A 326 -6.56 -2.58 17.13
CA SER A 326 -6.19 -3.82 16.45
C SER A 326 -4.86 -4.31 16.99
N ARG A 327 -4.86 -5.52 17.58
CA ARG A 327 -3.64 -6.16 18.07
C ARG A 327 -3.27 -7.32 17.17
N HIS A 328 -2.11 -7.22 16.53
CA HIS A 328 -1.55 -8.27 15.72
C HIS A 328 -0.52 -9.03 16.55
N LEU A 329 -0.83 -10.27 16.92
CA LEU A 329 0.03 -11.06 17.78
C LEU A 329 1.22 -11.65 16.98
N PRO A 330 2.40 -11.77 17.62
CA PRO A 330 3.54 -12.42 17.02
C PRO A 330 3.33 -13.94 16.92
N ASN A 331 3.94 -14.56 15.93
CA ASN A 331 3.99 -16.01 15.80
C ASN A 331 4.59 -16.65 17.09
N PRO A 332 4.05 -17.76 17.61
CA PRO A 332 4.56 -18.41 18.82
C PRO A 332 6.07 -18.77 18.79
N ALA A 333 6.62 -18.98 17.59
CA ALA A 333 8.02 -19.29 17.36
C ALA A 333 8.94 -18.06 17.30
N PHE A 334 8.42 -16.84 17.46
CA PHE A 334 9.20 -15.60 17.52
C PHE A 334 10.42 -15.73 18.44
N MET A 335 11.61 -15.52 17.87
CA MET A 335 12.92 -15.60 18.53
C MET A 335 13.23 -16.96 19.19
N LYS A 336 12.60 -18.04 18.73
CA LYS A 336 12.79 -19.41 19.25
C LYS A 336 13.15 -20.38 18.12
N PRO A 337 14.32 -20.22 17.48
CA PRO A 337 14.74 -21.11 16.42
C PRO A 337 14.98 -22.52 16.98
N ARG A 338 14.77 -23.50 16.10
CA ARG A 338 15.11 -24.91 16.31
C ARG A 338 16.56 -25.16 15.92
N SER A 339 17.02 -26.40 16.12
CA SER A 339 18.41 -26.73 15.81
C SER A 339 18.67 -26.61 14.29
N LEU A 340 19.89 -26.26 13.92
CA LEU A 340 20.30 -26.15 12.51
C LEU A 340 20.07 -27.46 11.74
N GLN A 341 20.22 -28.61 12.41
CA GLN A 341 19.95 -29.93 11.83
C GLN A 341 18.46 -30.13 11.51
N GLU A 342 17.56 -29.72 12.39
CA GLU A 342 16.11 -29.79 12.15
C GLU A 342 15.70 -28.86 11.00
N ILE A 343 16.26 -27.66 10.94
CA ILE A 343 16.01 -26.70 9.86
C ILE A 343 16.49 -27.27 8.52
N ALA A 344 17.73 -27.76 8.45
CA ALA A 344 18.30 -28.33 7.22
C ALA A 344 17.52 -29.57 6.74
N ALA A 345 17.10 -30.43 7.66
CA ALA A 345 16.28 -31.59 7.33
C ALA A 345 14.91 -31.19 6.74
N CYS A 346 14.29 -30.13 7.26
CA CYS A 346 13.05 -29.58 6.73
C CYS A 346 13.22 -28.99 5.33
N VAL A 347 14.29 -28.22 5.10
CA VAL A 347 14.63 -27.67 3.78
C VAL A 347 14.80 -28.80 2.76
N LYS A 348 15.61 -29.81 3.09
CA LYS A 348 15.81 -30.99 2.25
C LYS A 348 14.48 -31.68 1.92
N TRP A 349 13.66 -31.91 2.94
CA TRP A 349 12.36 -32.56 2.78
C TRP A 349 11.43 -31.76 1.84
N LYS A 350 11.36 -30.43 1.97
CA LYS A 350 10.58 -29.57 1.08
C LYS A 350 11.08 -29.60 -0.37
N MET A 351 12.40 -29.55 -0.59
CA MET A 351 12.98 -29.67 -1.93
C MET A 351 12.67 -31.03 -2.58
N GLU A 352 12.76 -32.11 -1.80
CA GLU A 352 12.38 -33.47 -2.25
C GLU A 352 10.87 -33.58 -2.53
N GLU A 353 10.02 -32.96 -1.71
CA GLU A 353 8.56 -32.90 -1.89
C GLU A 353 8.20 -32.18 -3.21
N TYR A 354 8.84 -31.04 -3.49
CA TYR A 354 8.66 -30.31 -4.74
C TYR A 354 9.37 -30.93 -5.95
N ARG A 355 10.26 -31.90 -5.72
CA ARG A 355 11.11 -32.52 -6.74
C ARG A 355 12.00 -31.50 -7.45
N GLU A 356 12.42 -30.47 -6.73
CA GLU A 356 13.27 -29.40 -7.23
C GLU A 356 14.69 -29.56 -6.68
N ALA A 357 15.67 -29.69 -7.57
CA ALA A 357 17.08 -29.76 -7.17
C ALA A 357 17.64 -28.38 -6.77
N PHE A 358 17.00 -27.29 -7.24
CA PHE A 358 17.41 -25.91 -7.01
C PHE A 358 16.20 -25.06 -6.63
N MET A 359 16.31 -24.33 -5.52
CA MET A 359 15.28 -23.37 -5.08
C MET A 359 15.91 -22.09 -4.58
N ARG A 360 15.25 -20.94 -4.74
CA ARG A 360 15.74 -19.69 -4.15
C ARG A 360 15.60 -19.73 -2.63
N VAL A 361 16.50 -19.05 -1.91
CA VAL A 361 16.40 -18.92 -0.45
C VAL A 361 15.06 -18.32 -0.03
N GLU A 362 14.59 -17.30 -0.75
CA GLU A 362 13.31 -16.64 -0.48
C GLU A 362 12.10 -17.56 -0.73
N GLU A 363 12.16 -18.42 -1.75
CA GLU A 363 11.07 -19.39 -2.00
C GLU A 363 10.93 -20.38 -0.86
N LEU A 364 12.06 -20.87 -0.33
CA LEU A 364 12.08 -21.74 0.84
C LEU A 364 11.75 -21.00 2.14
N TRP A 365 12.11 -19.71 2.26
CA TRP A 365 11.77 -18.91 3.43
C TRP A 365 10.26 -18.76 3.62
N PHE A 366 9.52 -18.53 2.54
CA PHE A 366 8.07 -18.35 2.62
C PHE A 366 7.29 -19.64 2.85
N GLU A 367 7.96 -20.80 2.89
CA GLU A 367 7.38 -22.01 3.47
C GLU A 367 7.24 -21.83 4.99
N LYS A 368 5.99 -21.90 5.46
CA LYS A 368 5.61 -21.65 6.86
C LYS A 368 6.40 -22.53 7.83
N GLU A 369 6.61 -23.80 7.52
CA GLU A 369 7.37 -24.71 8.39
C GLU A 369 8.83 -24.28 8.52
N ILE A 370 9.46 -23.85 7.42
CA ILE A 370 10.86 -23.44 7.43
C ILE A 370 11.03 -22.16 8.25
N SER A 371 10.23 -21.12 7.98
CA SER A 371 10.34 -19.85 8.71
C SER A 371 10.00 -19.98 10.20
N ILE A 372 9.02 -20.84 10.56
CA ILE A 372 8.69 -21.19 11.96
C ILE A 372 9.87 -21.89 12.64
N LEU A 373 10.49 -22.88 12.00
CA LEU A 373 11.67 -23.54 12.56
C LEU A 373 12.84 -22.57 12.74
N CYS A 374 12.96 -21.56 11.88
CA CYS A 374 13.96 -20.51 11.98
C CYS A 374 13.65 -19.42 13.03
N GLY A 375 12.47 -19.46 13.65
CA GLY A 375 12.06 -18.50 14.68
C GLY A 375 12.00 -17.04 14.21
N GLY A 376 11.84 -16.82 12.90
CA GLY A 376 11.83 -15.49 12.27
C GLY A 376 13.18 -14.96 11.80
N TRP A 377 14.28 -15.68 12.03
CA TRP A 377 15.61 -15.29 11.53
C TRP A 377 15.97 -16.04 10.25
N ILE A 378 15.98 -15.33 9.13
CA ILE A 378 16.41 -15.90 7.84
C ILE A 378 17.89 -16.32 7.87
N GLU A 379 18.72 -15.68 8.70
CA GLU A 379 20.11 -16.08 8.91
C GLU A 379 20.24 -17.51 9.47
N MET A 380 19.25 -18.01 10.23
CA MET A 380 19.22 -19.40 10.70
C MET A 380 19.01 -20.38 9.55
N LEU A 381 18.14 -20.04 8.58
CA LEU A 381 17.97 -20.83 7.35
C LEU A 381 19.28 -20.91 6.58
N VAL A 382 19.90 -19.75 6.34
CA VAL A 382 21.15 -19.72 5.57
C VAL A 382 22.25 -20.53 6.26
N ARG A 383 22.40 -20.41 7.60
CA ARG A 383 23.40 -21.20 8.31
C ARG A 383 23.11 -22.69 8.29
N ALA A 384 21.85 -23.09 8.48
CA ALA A 384 21.46 -24.49 8.45
C ALA A 384 21.83 -25.15 7.12
N VAL A 385 21.70 -24.42 6.01
CA VAL A 385 22.12 -24.88 4.69
C VAL A 385 23.64 -25.00 4.59
N GLU A 386 24.40 -24.01 5.07
CA GLU A 386 25.87 -24.02 5.01
C GLU A 386 26.51 -25.16 5.82
N GLU A 387 25.91 -25.53 6.95
CA GLU A 387 26.42 -26.60 7.83
C GLU A 387 25.86 -27.99 7.46
N SER A 388 24.93 -28.06 6.49
CA SER A 388 24.34 -29.32 6.05
C SER A 388 25.28 -30.07 5.10
N PRO A 389 25.46 -31.39 5.26
CA PRO A 389 26.17 -32.21 4.28
C PRO A 389 25.34 -32.47 3.01
N ASP A 390 24.03 -32.26 3.06
CA ASP A 390 23.07 -32.61 2.01
C ASP A 390 22.65 -31.42 1.15
N LEU A 391 23.05 -30.19 1.52
CA LEU A 391 22.63 -28.96 0.85
C LEU A 391 23.86 -28.11 0.52
N ASN A 392 23.76 -27.32 -0.55
CA ASN A 392 24.83 -26.43 -0.97
C ASN A 392 24.27 -25.04 -1.30
N LEU A 393 24.78 -24.02 -0.61
CA LEU A 393 24.37 -22.63 -0.85
C LEU A 393 25.15 -22.05 -2.04
N LYS A 394 24.43 -21.74 -3.12
CA LYS A 394 24.98 -21.04 -4.29
C LYS A 394 24.78 -19.54 -4.13
N ARG A 395 25.90 -18.83 -3.98
CA ARG A 395 25.95 -17.36 -3.99
C ARG A 395 26.35 -16.89 -5.39
N ASN A 396 25.51 -16.11 -6.06
CA ASN A 396 25.86 -15.56 -7.37
C ASN A 396 27.01 -14.54 -7.22
N GLN A 397 28.19 -14.87 -7.77
CA GLN A 397 29.40 -14.07 -7.63
C GLN A 397 29.35 -12.74 -8.40
N ALA A 398 28.46 -12.60 -9.39
CA ALA A 398 28.45 -11.45 -10.30
C ALA A 398 27.74 -10.22 -9.71
N THR A 399 26.64 -10.41 -8.98
CA THR A 399 25.78 -9.30 -8.52
C THR A 399 25.84 -9.05 -7.02
N LYS A 400 26.41 -9.97 -6.22
CA LYS A 400 26.38 -9.97 -4.74
C LYS A 400 24.99 -9.82 -4.09
N LYS A 401 23.90 -9.73 -4.88
CA LYS A 401 22.51 -9.58 -4.39
C LYS A 401 21.99 -10.91 -3.85
N ARG A 402 21.43 -10.86 -2.64
CA ARG A 402 20.88 -12.02 -1.92
C ARG A 402 19.64 -12.64 -2.58
N SER A 403 18.86 -11.84 -3.30
CA SER A 403 17.69 -12.31 -4.07
C SER A 403 18.03 -13.34 -5.17
N MET A 404 19.32 -13.46 -5.50
CA MET A 404 19.86 -14.42 -6.46
C MET A 404 20.53 -15.63 -5.79
N TRP A 405 20.42 -15.78 -4.46
CA TRP A 405 20.98 -16.95 -3.76
C TRP A 405 20.03 -18.14 -3.88
N SER A 406 20.59 -19.29 -4.21
CA SER A 406 19.84 -20.54 -4.37
C SER A 406 20.47 -21.66 -3.55
N ILE A 407 19.65 -22.64 -3.21
CA ILE A 407 20.03 -23.83 -2.46
C ILE A 407 19.95 -25.01 -3.43
N GLU A 408 21.03 -25.76 -3.51
CA GLU A 408 21.17 -26.98 -4.31
C GLU A 408 21.08 -28.21 -3.39
N LEU A 409 20.27 -29.19 -3.79
CA LEU A 409 20.21 -30.50 -3.13
C LEU A 409 21.39 -31.37 -3.61
N VAL A 410 22.27 -31.79 -2.70
CA VAL A 410 23.45 -32.58 -3.03
C VAL A 410 23.02 -33.95 -3.58
N GLY A 411 23.42 -34.24 -4.82
CA GLY A 411 23.04 -35.46 -5.54
C GLY A 411 21.74 -35.34 -6.33
N GLY A 412 21.07 -34.18 -6.31
CA GLY A 412 20.02 -33.85 -7.27
C GLY A 412 20.58 -33.70 -8.69
N ALA A 413 19.90 -34.25 -9.68
CA ALA A 413 20.24 -34.00 -11.08
C ALA A 413 19.70 -32.63 -11.49
N GLU A 414 20.49 -31.84 -12.24
CA GLU A 414 19.97 -30.72 -13.03
C GLU A 414 19.05 -31.30 -14.11
N SER A 415 17.77 -31.49 -13.80
CA SER A 415 16.76 -31.48 -14.84
C SER A 415 16.46 -30.03 -15.14
N SER A 416 17.17 -29.46 -16.10
CA SER A 416 16.75 -28.21 -16.74
C SER A 416 15.46 -28.50 -17.52
N ILE A 417 14.32 -28.58 -16.83
CA ILE A 417 13.06 -28.35 -17.52
C ILE A 417 13.02 -26.84 -17.70
N ASN A 418 13.53 -26.38 -18.83
CA ASN A 418 13.30 -25.04 -19.29
C ASN A 418 11.98 -25.09 -20.07
N PRO A 419 10.83 -24.72 -19.49
CA PRO A 419 9.56 -24.68 -20.22
C PRO A 419 9.58 -23.68 -21.39
N TYR A 420 10.64 -22.86 -21.49
CA TYR A 420 10.85 -21.88 -22.55
C TYR A 420 12.25 -22.00 -23.17
N ALA A 421 12.88 -23.18 -23.15
CA ALA A 421 14.08 -23.42 -23.95
C ALA A 421 13.69 -23.35 -25.43
N THR A 422 13.89 -22.16 -25.99
CA THR A 422 14.01 -21.94 -27.42
C THR A 422 15.38 -22.44 -27.86
N ASP A 423 15.55 -23.75 -27.89
CA ASP A 423 16.66 -24.38 -28.59
C ASP A 423 16.09 -25.38 -29.60
N GLY A 424 15.98 -24.91 -30.84
CA GLY A 424 16.29 -25.63 -32.07
C GLY A 424 16.16 -27.16 -32.12
N ASP A 425 15.11 -27.74 -31.56
CA ASP A 425 14.78 -29.15 -31.75
C ASP A 425 13.81 -29.28 -32.93
N ASN A 426 14.35 -29.63 -34.09
CA ASN A 426 13.59 -30.11 -35.23
C ASN A 426 13.11 -31.55 -34.96
N SER A 427 12.31 -31.74 -33.91
CA SER A 427 11.56 -32.97 -33.68
C SER A 427 10.39 -33.04 -34.67
N THR A 428 10.72 -33.29 -35.94
CA THR A 428 9.81 -33.81 -36.95
C THR A 428 9.72 -35.34 -36.93
N ASP A 429 10.31 -36.01 -35.93
CA ASP A 429 10.52 -37.46 -35.97
C ASP A 429 9.38 -38.31 -35.38
N ASP A 430 8.27 -37.72 -34.93
CA ASP A 430 7.09 -38.47 -34.47
C ASP A 430 5.77 -38.01 -35.12
N ILE A 431 5.83 -37.61 -36.40
CA ILE A 431 4.63 -37.52 -37.24
C ILE A 431 4.59 -38.77 -38.12
N PRO A 432 3.63 -39.69 -37.94
CA PRO A 432 3.43 -40.81 -38.85
C PRO A 432 3.31 -40.27 -40.28
N SER A 433 3.98 -40.93 -41.24
CA SER A 433 4.08 -40.48 -42.65
C SER A 433 2.73 -40.31 -43.36
N ASP A 434 1.65 -40.77 -42.75
CA ASP A 434 0.26 -40.78 -43.16
C ASP A 434 -0.61 -39.71 -42.47
N TRP A 435 -0.03 -38.82 -41.65
CA TRP A 435 -0.77 -37.74 -41.01
C TRP A 435 -0.95 -36.54 -41.96
N THR A 436 -2.16 -36.38 -42.49
CA THR A 436 -2.58 -35.21 -43.27
C THR A 436 -3.40 -34.25 -42.40
N PRO A 437 -2.98 -32.98 -42.22
CA PRO A 437 -3.79 -31.98 -41.54
C PRO A 437 -5.12 -31.76 -42.29
N GLY A 438 -6.26 -31.98 -41.62
CA GLY A 438 -7.59 -31.68 -42.16
C GLY A 438 -8.50 -32.87 -42.47
N GLU A 439 -8.02 -34.11 -42.36
CA GLU A 439 -8.89 -35.31 -42.48
C GLU A 439 -9.15 -35.96 -41.11
N GLY A 440 -9.83 -35.23 -40.23
CA GLY A 440 -10.50 -35.80 -39.05
C GLY A 440 -11.92 -36.26 -39.40
N PRO A 441 -12.46 -37.31 -38.76
CA PRO A 441 -13.74 -37.93 -39.13
C PRO A 441 -14.96 -37.18 -38.59
N TYR A 442 -14.97 -35.85 -38.69
CA TYR A 442 -16.16 -35.03 -38.44
C TYR A 442 -16.23 -33.94 -39.50
N GLY A 443 -16.96 -34.25 -40.57
CA GLY A 443 -17.29 -33.30 -41.60
C GLY A 443 -18.40 -32.34 -41.16
N GLY A 444 -18.34 -31.16 -41.78
CA GLY A 444 -19.52 -30.41 -42.20
C GLY A 444 -20.02 -29.36 -41.24
N TRP A 445 -19.43 -28.17 -41.31
CA TRP A 445 -20.19 -26.92 -41.31
C TRP A 445 -19.54 -25.97 -42.31
N ASP A 446 -20.35 -25.55 -43.28
CA ASP A 446 -19.98 -24.77 -44.44
C ASP A 446 -19.39 -23.39 -44.07
N GLU A 447 -18.30 -23.01 -44.74
CA GLU A 447 -17.88 -21.63 -44.89
C GLU A 447 -18.72 -20.98 -46.00
N GLU A 448 -19.50 -19.95 -45.65
CA GLU A 448 -19.79 -18.85 -46.57
C GLU A 448 -19.17 -17.57 -45.98
N GLU A 449 -18.22 -17.01 -46.74
CA GLU A 449 -17.95 -15.58 -47.01
C GLU A 449 -18.34 -14.54 -45.93
N SER A 450 -17.58 -13.52 -45.54
CA SER A 450 -16.42 -12.83 -46.08
C SER A 450 -16.18 -11.57 -45.21
N THR A 451 -14.91 -11.11 -45.14
CA THR A 451 -14.42 -9.74 -44.86
C THR A 451 -14.38 -9.13 -43.45
N GLY A 452 -13.18 -8.62 -43.09
CA GLY A 452 -12.92 -7.49 -42.18
C GLY A 452 -12.54 -7.91 -40.75
N ALA A 453 -11.27 -7.93 -40.36
CA ALA A 453 -10.46 -6.79 -39.89
C ALA A 453 -10.47 -6.66 -38.35
N GLU A 454 -9.25 -6.49 -37.83
CA GLU A 454 -8.89 -5.88 -36.54
C GLU A 454 -8.93 -6.68 -35.24
N GLU A 455 -8.01 -6.26 -34.39
CA GLU A 455 -7.37 -6.93 -33.26
C GLU A 455 -8.31 -7.04 -32.05
N GLY A 456 -8.40 -8.23 -31.48
CA GLY A 456 -9.21 -8.52 -30.30
C GLY A 456 -8.44 -8.33 -29.00
N ASP A 457 -8.72 -7.21 -28.35
CA ASP A 457 -8.56 -6.95 -26.93
C ASP A 457 -9.46 -7.89 -26.10
N VAL A 458 -8.99 -8.36 -24.94
CA VAL A 458 -9.71 -9.31 -24.08
C VAL A 458 -9.69 -8.82 -22.63
N SER A 459 -10.58 -7.88 -22.33
CA SER A 459 -10.99 -7.54 -20.96
C SER A 459 -12.16 -8.43 -20.55
N ALA A 460 -11.99 -9.23 -19.50
CA ALA A 460 -13.02 -10.09 -18.93
C ALA A 460 -13.77 -9.38 -17.79
N ASP A 461 -15.01 -8.98 -18.13
CA ASP A 461 -16.27 -9.11 -17.38
C ASP A 461 -16.29 -8.96 -15.85
N THR A 462 -16.78 -7.79 -15.42
CA THR A 462 -17.62 -7.61 -14.23
C THR A 462 -19.10 -7.67 -14.66
N SER A 463 -19.85 -8.65 -14.18
CA SER A 463 -21.28 -8.79 -14.48
C SER A 463 -22.15 -8.25 -13.35
N ASP A 464 -22.75 -7.07 -13.55
CA ASP A 464 -23.99 -6.64 -12.91
C ASP A 464 -25.05 -6.48 -14.01
N ALA A 465 -26.16 -7.20 -13.89
CA ALA A 465 -27.26 -7.14 -14.84
C ALA A 465 -28.59 -6.96 -14.09
N ASP A 466 -29.02 -5.70 -14.05
CA ASP A 466 -30.43 -5.33 -13.89
C ASP A 466 -31.14 -5.49 -15.24
N GLY A 467 -32.36 -6.05 -15.23
CA GLY A 467 -33.18 -6.21 -16.41
C GLY A 467 -34.67 -6.30 -16.04
N ASP A 468 -35.40 -5.29 -16.50
CA ASP A 468 -36.81 -4.97 -16.24
C ASP A 468 -37.86 -5.98 -16.78
N ASP A 469 -39.06 -5.80 -16.23
CA ASP A 469 -40.37 -6.41 -16.49
C ASP A 469 -40.80 -6.56 -17.98
N GLU A 470 -41.51 -7.65 -18.30
CA GLU A 470 -42.96 -7.62 -18.60
C GLU A 470 -43.58 -9.02 -18.94
N SER A 471 -44.60 -9.37 -18.15
CA SER A 471 -45.90 -9.98 -18.52
C SER A 471 -46.07 -11.45 -19.02
N ASP A 472 -47.05 -12.08 -18.36
CA ASP A 472 -48.04 -13.08 -18.82
C ASP A 472 -47.69 -14.56 -19.10
N GLY A 473 -48.21 -15.41 -18.20
CA GLY A 473 -49.23 -16.39 -18.61
C GLY A 473 -48.86 -17.88 -18.61
N GLY A 474 -49.49 -18.64 -17.72
CA GLY A 474 -49.87 -20.04 -17.98
C GLY A 474 -49.07 -21.12 -17.24
N GLY A 475 -49.71 -21.77 -16.26
CA GLY A 475 -49.12 -22.83 -15.46
C GLY A 475 -49.16 -24.23 -16.07
N THR A 476 -48.40 -25.16 -15.46
CA THR A 476 -48.71 -26.60 -15.30
C THR A 476 -47.62 -27.23 -14.40
N ARG A 477 -47.94 -27.64 -13.17
CA ARG A 477 -48.19 -29.03 -12.70
C ARG A 477 -46.99 -30.01 -12.67
N TRP A 478 -46.57 -30.31 -11.43
CA TRP A 478 -46.23 -31.62 -10.79
C TRP A 478 -45.18 -32.58 -11.40
N ARG A 479 -44.13 -32.92 -10.61
CA ARG A 479 -43.96 -34.19 -9.84
C ARG A 479 -42.62 -34.20 -9.05
N GLN A 480 -42.67 -34.48 -7.73
CA GLN A 480 -42.17 -35.70 -7.04
C GLN A 480 -40.69 -36.05 -7.29
N GLY A 481 -39.81 -36.33 -6.32
CA GLY A 481 -39.83 -36.65 -4.88
C GLY A 481 -38.34 -36.82 -4.49
N SER A 482 -37.88 -36.80 -3.24
CA SER A 482 -38.23 -37.72 -2.16
C SER A 482 -37.54 -37.23 -0.90
N ALA A 483 -38.27 -37.30 0.22
CA ALA A 483 -37.78 -37.04 1.56
C ALA A 483 -36.90 -38.19 2.09
N TRP A 484 -35.97 -37.86 2.99
CA TRP A 484 -35.74 -38.65 4.20
C TRP A 484 -35.74 -37.71 5.40
N ASN A 485 -36.69 -37.97 6.29
CA ASN A 485 -36.95 -37.28 7.53
C ASN A 485 -36.50 -38.21 8.67
N SER A 486 -35.89 -37.67 9.71
CA SER A 486 -36.01 -38.26 11.04
C SER A 486 -36.04 -37.16 12.09
N SER A 487 -37.28 -36.90 12.50
CA SER A 487 -37.77 -36.14 13.63
C SER A 487 -37.12 -36.48 14.97
N THR A 488 -37.04 -35.49 15.85
CA THR A 488 -37.78 -35.52 17.14
C THR A 488 -38.23 -34.10 17.49
N ALA A 489 -39.49 -34.00 17.89
CA ALA A 489 -40.22 -32.80 18.22
C ALA A 489 -40.75 -32.91 19.66
N GLU A 490 -40.81 -31.80 20.40
CA GLU A 490 -41.78 -31.50 21.48
C GLU A 490 -41.86 -29.95 21.56
N THR A 491 -42.85 -29.26 20.96
CA THR A 491 -44.23 -28.94 21.38
C THR A 491 -44.40 -28.06 22.63
N SER A 492 -45.02 -26.88 22.41
CA SER A 492 -46.17 -26.23 23.12
C SER A 492 -45.88 -24.73 23.34
N ASP A 493 -46.59 -23.77 22.74
CA ASP A 493 -48.01 -23.34 22.82
C ASP A 493 -48.06 -21.90 23.37
N GLY A 494 -48.97 -21.06 22.85
CA GLY A 494 -49.43 -19.81 23.52
C GLY A 494 -49.04 -18.48 22.84
N HIS A 495 -49.70 -18.02 21.77
CA HIS A 495 -50.98 -17.28 21.70
C HIS A 495 -50.95 -15.77 22.10
N TRP A 496 -50.99 -14.91 21.07
CA TRP A 496 -51.70 -13.62 20.83
C TRP A 496 -51.83 -12.48 21.88
N GLY A 497 -51.69 -11.24 21.38
CA GLY A 497 -52.38 -10.03 21.87
C GLY A 497 -51.51 -8.76 21.89
N GLU A 498 -51.48 -7.98 20.80
CA GLU A 498 -52.06 -6.62 20.69
C GLU A 498 -51.26 -5.49 21.39
N ASP A 499 -50.68 -4.55 20.63
CA ASP A 499 -51.21 -3.17 20.58
C ASP A 499 -50.62 -2.38 19.39
N TRP A 500 -51.46 -1.52 18.82
CA TRP A 500 -51.24 -0.72 17.62
C TRP A 500 -50.70 0.67 17.97
N GLY A 501 -49.79 1.19 17.14
CA GLY A 501 -49.40 2.60 17.14
C GLY A 501 -48.98 3.03 15.75
N GLN A 502 -49.96 3.40 14.92
CA GLN A 502 -49.80 4.14 13.67
C GLN A 502 -48.94 5.40 13.89
N LEU A 503 -48.07 5.74 12.93
CA LEU A 503 -47.82 7.12 12.50
C LEU A 503 -47.12 7.10 11.12
N ASP A 504 -47.94 7.40 10.11
CA ASP A 504 -47.71 8.22 8.92
C ASP A 504 -46.43 8.06 8.07
N ASN A 505 -46.69 7.60 6.84
CA ASN A 505 -45.93 7.90 5.63
C ASN A 505 -45.83 9.42 5.42
N ALA A 506 -44.61 9.94 5.37
CA ALA A 506 -44.28 11.15 4.63
C ALA A 506 -42.99 10.89 3.85
N TRP A 507 -43.17 10.64 2.55
CA TRP A 507 -42.12 10.64 1.56
C TRP A 507 -41.57 12.07 1.44
N GLY A 508 -40.27 12.23 1.63
CA GLY A 508 -39.54 13.46 1.42
C GLY A 508 -38.17 13.11 0.84
N ASP A 509 -37.89 13.66 -0.33
CA ASP A 509 -36.75 13.45 -1.20
C ASP A 509 -35.39 13.37 -0.49
N VAL A 510 -34.66 12.29 -0.77
CA VAL A 510 -33.24 12.12 -0.43
C VAL A 510 -32.43 12.78 -1.55
N PRO A 511 -31.65 13.86 -1.30
CA PRO A 511 -30.71 14.36 -2.29
C PRO A 511 -29.54 13.37 -2.45
N PRO A 512 -29.00 13.19 -3.66
CA PRO A 512 -27.87 12.30 -3.87
C PRO A 512 -26.65 12.81 -3.09
N SER A 513 -26.05 11.89 -2.34
CA SER A 513 -24.86 12.06 -1.51
C SER A 513 -23.69 12.63 -2.31
N ALA A 514 -23.05 13.65 -1.73
CA ALA A 514 -21.79 14.22 -2.19
C ALA A 514 -20.68 13.15 -2.18
N LEU A 515 -19.90 13.14 -3.25
CA LEU A 515 -18.74 12.29 -3.48
C LEU A 515 -17.69 12.53 -2.39
N SER A 516 -17.30 11.45 -1.73
CA SER A 516 -16.24 11.42 -0.73
C SER A 516 -14.87 11.61 -1.38
N SER A 517 -14.00 12.32 -0.66
CA SER A 517 -12.75 12.90 -1.09
C SER A 517 -11.56 11.95 -0.89
N THR A 518 -11.32 11.10 -1.87
CA THR A 518 -10.03 10.39 -2.10
C THR A 518 -9.79 10.20 -3.61
N ALA A 519 -9.99 11.25 -4.41
CA ALA A 519 -9.70 11.18 -5.85
C ALA A 519 -8.39 11.91 -6.18
N GLY A 520 -7.32 11.12 -6.31
CA GLY A 520 -6.25 11.47 -7.22
C GLY A 520 -6.84 11.63 -8.62
N TRP A 521 -6.37 12.63 -9.35
CA TRP A 521 -6.69 12.78 -10.76
C TRP A 521 -6.25 11.52 -11.53
N ASP A 522 -7.20 10.62 -11.79
CA ASP A 522 -7.10 9.61 -12.83
C ASP A 522 -7.65 10.24 -14.12
N GLY A 523 -6.74 10.51 -15.05
CA GLY A 523 -7.11 10.98 -16.37
C GLY A 523 -7.65 9.82 -17.20
N ASP A 524 -8.97 9.70 -17.27
CA ASP A 524 -9.65 9.03 -18.37
C ASP A 524 -11.04 9.65 -18.58
N GLU A 525 -11.18 10.48 -19.62
CA GLU A 525 -12.48 10.86 -20.17
C GLU A 525 -12.42 10.68 -21.68
N SER A 526 -13.01 9.58 -22.14
CA SER A 526 -13.40 9.40 -23.52
C SER A 526 -14.61 10.29 -23.81
N ASP A 527 -14.49 11.09 -24.87
CA ASP A 527 -15.56 11.85 -25.52
C ASP A 527 -16.82 11.00 -25.75
N ASP A 528 -17.99 11.49 -25.32
CA ASP A 528 -19.13 11.68 -26.21
C ASP A 528 -20.29 12.36 -25.47
N THR A 529 -20.68 13.55 -25.90
CA THR A 529 -22.10 13.87 -26.12
C THR A 529 -22.24 15.17 -26.90
N THR A 530 -22.57 15.02 -28.18
CA THR A 530 -23.27 16.06 -28.94
C THR A 530 -24.73 16.19 -28.51
N SER A 531 -25.16 17.44 -28.35
CA SER A 531 -26.53 17.99 -28.38
C SER A 531 -27.23 18.25 -27.05
#